data_AF-A0A958AV64-F1
#
_entry.id   AF-A0A958AV64-F1
#
_cell.length_a   1.000
_cell.length_b   1.000
_cell.length_c   1.000
_cell.angle_alpha   90.00
_cell.angle_beta   90.00
_cell.angle_gamma   90.00
#
_symmetry.space_group_name_H-M   'P 1'
#
loop_
_entity.id
_entity.type
_entity.pdbx_description
1 polymer ?
#
loop_
_entity_poly.entity_id
_entity_poly.type
_entity_poly.pdbx_seq_one_letter_code
_entity_poly.pdbx_strand_id
1 'polypeptide(L)'
;MNNKTTFYQKFISSSISNAYALIIIASSFIYLIVFTLPFLLPQLYYTIPPVDYTKLTNYSPIGFFAYLFGLGTLFALFIGAVRLASHLPTANSPWPTIRLVWMGSLIFAVILLFSYPLTAIDLFIYAIRSRGWALYGLPPLSTPPELLPTSDPWLGLAGEWIDATSPYGPLWELIALGAFYLSGGSFLVQIFLLKLVGLLAYLGCIGLIYRTLLLLQPNWAIVGSMAFAWNPLVLFES
;
A
#
# COMPACT_ATOMS: atom_id res chain seq x y z
N MET A 1 -42.37 -4.06 -24.92
CA MET A 1 -42.05 -4.02 -23.47
C MET A 1 -40.55 -3.97 -23.14
N ASN A 2 -39.62 -4.07 -24.10
CA ASN A 2 -38.16 -4.08 -23.82
C ASN A 2 -37.49 -2.73 -23.49
N ASN A 3 -38.02 -1.57 -23.89
CA ASN A 3 -37.28 -0.30 -23.75
C ASN A 3 -37.24 0.29 -22.33
N LYS A 4 -38.25 0.01 -21.49
CA LYS A 4 -38.28 0.55 -20.12
C LYS A 4 -37.26 -0.15 -19.23
N THR A 5 -37.16 -1.47 -19.29
CA THR A 5 -36.24 -2.28 -18.47
C THR A 5 -34.77 -1.92 -18.74
N THR A 6 -34.40 -1.70 -20.00
CA THR A 6 -33.04 -1.30 -20.40
C THR A 6 -32.67 0.10 -19.91
N PHE A 7 -33.63 1.04 -19.90
CA PHE A 7 -33.42 2.40 -19.39
C PHE A 7 -33.18 2.41 -17.88
N TYR A 8 -34.01 1.70 -17.10
CA TYR A 8 -33.85 1.60 -15.65
C TYR A 8 -32.53 0.93 -15.25
N GLN A 9 -32.13 -0.14 -15.93
CA GLN A 9 -30.84 -0.80 -15.67
C GLN A 9 -29.65 0.12 -15.94
N LYS A 10 -29.69 0.90 -17.03
CA LYS A 10 -28.63 1.86 -17.39
C LYS A 10 -28.55 3.04 -16.41
N PHE A 11 -29.69 3.50 -15.90
CA PHE A 11 -29.76 4.55 -14.89
C PHE A 11 -29.16 4.08 -13.54
N ILE A 12 -29.54 2.88 -13.09
CA ILE A 12 -28.99 2.30 -11.85
C ILE A 12 -27.47 2.07 -11.99
N SER A 13 -27.00 1.57 -13.13
CA SER A 13 -25.56 1.36 -13.35
C SER A 13 -24.76 2.66 -13.36
N SER A 14 -25.32 3.76 -13.89
CA SER A 14 -24.64 5.06 -13.88
C SER A 14 -24.59 5.65 -12.47
N SER A 15 -25.68 5.56 -11.70
CA SER A 15 -25.75 6.01 -10.31
C SER A 15 -24.73 5.30 -9.42
N ILE A 16 -24.59 3.98 -9.56
CA ILE A 16 -23.62 3.20 -8.79
C ILE A 16 -22.18 3.52 -9.20
N SER A 17 -21.92 3.69 -10.50
CA SER A 17 -20.59 4.08 -10.99
C SER A 17 -20.19 5.47 -10.46
N ASN A 18 -21.13 6.41 -10.39
CA ASN A 18 -20.90 7.72 -9.80
C ASN A 18 -20.61 7.63 -8.30
N ALA A 19 -21.31 6.76 -7.57
CA ALA A 19 -21.04 6.53 -6.15
C ALA A 19 -19.62 5.99 -5.93
N TYR A 20 -19.17 5.01 -6.73
CA TYR A 20 -17.78 4.53 -6.66
C TYR A 20 -16.77 5.61 -7.01
N ALA A 21 -17.02 6.41 -8.05
CA ALA A 21 -16.13 7.51 -8.41
C ALA A 21 -16.00 8.52 -7.25
N LEU A 22 -17.10 8.86 -6.58
CA LEU A 22 -17.09 9.72 -5.39
C LEU A 22 -16.32 9.10 -4.23
N ILE A 23 -16.49 7.79 -3.98
CA ILE A 23 -15.73 7.08 -2.95
C ILE A 23 -14.23 7.07 -3.27
N ILE A 24 -13.86 6.84 -4.54
CA ILE A 24 -12.46 6.90 -4.99
C ILE A 24 -11.89 8.29 -4.78
N ILE A 25 -12.60 9.34 -5.19
CA ILE A 25 -12.15 10.73 -5.03
C ILE A 25 -11.99 11.08 -3.55
N ALA A 26 -12.99 10.77 -2.71
CA ALA A 26 -12.97 11.06 -1.29
C ALA A 26 -11.84 10.30 -0.57
N SER A 27 -11.69 9.00 -0.84
CA SER A 27 -10.62 8.18 -0.26
C SER A 27 -9.25 8.67 -0.71
N SER A 28 -9.08 8.99 -2.00
CA SER A 28 -7.84 9.54 -2.55
C SER A 28 -7.47 10.86 -1.88
N PHE A 29 -8.45 11.74 -1.65
CA PHE A 29 -8.23 13.01 -0.98
C PHE A 29 -7.76 12.80 0.47
N ILE A 30 -8.36 11.85 1.19
CA ILE A 30 -7.94 11.51 2.56
C ILE A 30 -6.53 10.92 2.58
N TYR A 31 -6.24 9.92 1.73
CA TYR A 31 -4.89 9.37 1.60
C TYR A 31 -3.86 10.46 1.30
N LEU A 32 -4.17 11.34 0.34
CA LEU A 32 -3.27 12.39 -0.09
C LEU A 32 -3.02 13.42 1.01
N ILE A 33 -4.07 13.95 1.64
CA ILE A 33 -3.96 15.09 2.56
C ILE A 33 -3.57 14.68 3.97
N VAL A 34 -4.03 13.52 4.45
CA VAL A 34 -3.78 13.07 5.82
C VAL A 34 -2.52 12.22 5.90
N PHE A 35 -2.26 11.36 4.91
CA PHE A 35 -1.25 10.31 5.02
C PHE A 35 -0.06 10.44 4.05
N THR A 36 -0.15 11.25 2.99
CA THR A 36 0.95 11.39 2.01
C THR A 36 1.61 12.77 2.04
N LEU A 37 0.88 13.85 1.76
CA LEU A 37 1.47 15.19 1.62
C LEU A 37 2.18 15.71 2.88
N PRO A 38 1.66 15.50 4.10
CA PRO A 38 2.38 15.90 5.32
C PRO A 38 3.63 15.05 5.58
N PHE A 39 3.74 13.89 4.93
CA PHE A 39 4.74 12.87 5.19
C PHE A 39 5.38 12.35 3.91
N LEU A 40 5.80 13.25 3.01
CA LEU A 40 6.39 12.84 1.74
C LEU A 40 7.72 12.11 1.96
N LEU A 41 7.81 10.89 1.42
CA LEU A 41 9.01 10.06 1.53
C LEU A 41 10.28 10.79 1.05
N PRO A 42 10.32 11.50 -0.10
CA PRO A 42 11.51 12.24 -0.51
C PRO A 42 12.00 13.32 0.47
N GLN A 43 11.15 13.77 1.39
CA GLN A 43 11.49 14.78 2.39
C GLN A 43 11.92 14.17 3.73
N LEU A 44 11.50 12.94 4.02
CA LEU A 44 11.68 12.29 5.32
C LEU A 44 12.59 11.04 5.26
N TYR A 45 12.98 10.56 4.07
CA TYR A 45 13.76 9.32 3.92
C TYR A 45 15.15 9.35 4.59
N TYR A 46 15.67 10.52 4.96
CA TYR A 46 16.97 10.69 5.63
C TYR A 46 16.84 10.95 7.13
N THR A 47 15.63 10.85 7.70
CA THR A 47 15.41 11.02 9.14
C THR A 47 16.09 9.88 9.90
N ILE A 48 17.04 10.24 10.77
CA ILE A 48 17.86 9.32 11.57
C ILE A 48 17.64 9.60 13.06
N PRO A 49 17.18 8.62 13.86
CA PRO A 49 16.67 7.32 13.41
C PRO A 49 15.35 7.49 12.63
N PRO A 50 14.91 6.47 11.85
CA PRO A 50 13.57 6.47 11.26
C PRO A 50 12.51 6.54 12.38
N VAL A 51 11.38 7.19 12.09
CA VAL A 51 10.37 7.49 13.11
C VAL A 51 8.95 7.25 12.63
N ASP A 52 8.11 6.73 13.51
CA ASP A 52 6.68 6.50 13.27
C ASP A 52 5.86 7.81 13.19
N TYR A 53 4.58 7.67 12.82
CA TYR A 53 3.60 8.75 12.76
C TYR A 53 3.55 9.62 14.03
N THR A 54 3.61 9.00 15.20
CA THR A 54 3.45 9.68 16.49
C THR A 54 4.62 10.63 16.74
N LYS A 55 5.83 10.17 16.43
CA LYS A 55 7.05 10.98 16.50
C LYS A 55 7.09 12.04 15.42
N LEU A 56 6.70 11.73 14.17
CA LEU A 56 6.62 12.72 13.07
C LEU A 56 5.66 13.87 13.37
N THR A 57 4.58 13.59 14.11
CA THR A 57 3.60 14.60 14.53
C THR A 57 3.93 15.24 15.88
N ASN A 58 5.08 14.93 16.49
CA ASN A 58 5.48 15.42 17.81
C ASN A 58 4.41 15.21 18.89
N TYR A 59 3.74 14.06 18.88
CA TYR A 59 2.66 13.74 19.82
C TYR A 59 1.50 14.77 19.80
N SER A 60 1.29 15.45 18.68
CA SER A 60 0.27 16.48 18.55
C SER A 60 -1.15 15.90 18.62
N PRO A 61 -2.06 16.48 19.43
CA PRO A 61 -3.47 16.11 19.42
C PRO A 61 -4.12 16.26 18.04
N ILE A 62 -3.69 17.25 17.24
CA ILE A 62 -4.20 17.45 15.87
C ILE A 62 -3.80 16.27 14.99
N GLY A 63 -2.55 15.81 15.08
CA GLY A 63 -2.09 14.61 14.37
C GLY A 63 -2.88 13.38 14.78
N PHE A 64 -3.07 13.18 16.09
CA PHE A 64 -3.87 12.07 16.61
C PHE A 64 -5.30 12.05 16.03
N PHE A 65 -6.02 13.18 16.08
CA PHE A 65 -7.37 13.24 15.54
C PHE A 65 -7.40 13.15 14.00
N ALA A 66 -6.42 13.72 13.30
CA ALA A 66 -6.31 13.57 11.85
C ALA A 66 -6.13 12.10 11.45
N TYR A 67 -5.27 11.36 12.14
CA TYR A 67 -5.09 9.92 11.95
C TYR A 67 -6.39 9.15 12.23
N LEU A 68 -6.98 9.37 13.42
CA LEU A 68 -8.18 8.64 13.86
C LEU A 68 -9.36 8.86 12.91
N PHE A 69 -9.67 10.12 12.58
CA PHE A 69 -10.79 10.43 11.70
C PHE A 69 -10.48 10.12 10.24
N GLY A 70 -9.24 10.30 9.80
CA GLY A 70 -8.81 9.91 8.45
C GLY A 70 -9.00 8.41 8.23
N LEU A 71 -8.43 7.59 9.11
CA LEU A 71 -8.54 6.13 9.04
C LEU A 71 -10.00 5.67 9.23
N GLY A 72 -10.72 6.22 10.22
CA GLY A 72 -12.12 5.89 10.46
C GLY A 72 -13.03 6.21 9.26
N THR A 73 -12.78 7.34 8.58
CA THR A 73 -13.53 7.73 7.38
C THR A 73 -13.20 6.82 6.20
N LEU A 74 -11.92 6.45 6.01
CA LEU A 74 -11.52 5.47 4.99
C LEU A 74 -12.23 4.13 5.18
N PHE A 75 -12.32 3.64 6.41
CA PHE A 75 -13.08 2.44 6.72
C PHE A 75 -14.58 2.57 6.45
N ALA A 76 -15.19 3.71 6.80
CA ALA A 76 -16.60 3.96 6.50
C ALA A 76 -16.87 3.97 4.99
N LEU A 77 -16.00 4.63 4.21
CA LEU A 77 -16.06 4.66 2.74
C LEU A 77 -15.87 3.26 2.13
N PHE A 78 -14.90 2.50 2.64
CA PHE A 78 -14.66 1.10 2.26
C PHE A 78 -15.88 0.21 2.51
N ILE A 79 -16.45 0.25 3.72
CA ILE A 79 -17.65 -0.51 4.07
C ILE A 79 -18.84 -0.09 3.19
N GLY A 80 -18.97 1.21 2.93
CA GLY A 80 -19.96 1.75 2.00
C GLY A 80 -19.81 1.16 0.59
N ALA A 81 -18.59 1.13 0.05
CA ALA A 81 -18.30 0.54 -1.25
C ALA A 81 -18.65 -0.94 -1.32
N VAL A 82 -18.25 -1.73 -0.31
CA VAL A 82 -18.55 -3.17 -0.22
C VAL A 82 -20.05 -3.42 -0.15
N ARG A 83 -20.79 -2.63 0.64
CA ARG A 83 -22.27 -2.73 0.72
C ARG A 83 -22.93 -2.40 -0.61
N LEU A 84 -22.50 -1.33 -1.28
CA LEU A 84 -22.99 -1.00 -2.62
C LEU A 84 -22.72 -2.13 -3.62
N ALA A 85 -21.56 -2.77 -3.52
CA ALA A 85 -21.19 -3.90 -4.38
C ALA A 85 -22.07 -5.14 -4.14
N SER A 86 -22.50 -5.38 -2.89
CA SER A 86 -23.35 -6.52 -2.53
C SER A 86 -24.77 -6.46 -3.13
N HIS A 87 -25.22 -5.28 -3.56
CA HIS A 87 -26.55 -5.08 -4.16
C HIS A 87 -26.55 -5.11 -5.70
N LEU A 88 -25.39 -5.33 -6.34
CA LEU A 88 -25.29 -5.36 -7.80
C LEU A 88 -25.78 -6.70 -8.38
N PRO A 89 -26.69 -6.70 -9.37
CA PRO A 89 -27.08 -7.92 -10.09
C PRO A 89 -25.88 -8.53 -10.81
N THR A 90 -25.54 -9.75 -10.44
CA THR A 90 -24.35 -10.49 -10.92
C THR A 90 -24.33 -10.77 -12.42
N ALA A 91 -25.47 -10.68 -13.11
CA ALA A 91 -25.64 -11.12 -14.49
C ALA A 91 -25.35 -10.06 -15.57
N ASN A 92 -25.41 -8.75 -15.29
CA ASN A 92 -25.47 -7.71 -16.34
C ASN A 92 -24.48 -6.54 -16.19
N SER A 93 -23.19 -6.86 -16.03
CA SER A 93 -22.01 -6.11 -16.53
C SER A 93 -20.87 -6.01 -15.49
N PRO A 94 -20.00 -7.04 -15.41
CA PRO A 94 -18.91 -7.09 -14.43
C PRO A 94 -17.73 -6.16 -14.76
N TRP A 95 -17.60 -5.71 -16.02
CA TRP A 95 -16.40 -5.04 -16.51
C TRP A 95 -16.23 -3.59 -16.03
N PRO A 96 -17.24 -2.72 -16.03
CA PRO A 96 -17.07 -1.34 -15.55
C PRO A 96 -16.73 -1.31 -14.05
N THR A 97 -17.41 -2.14 -13.25
CA THR A 97 -17.21 -2.16 -11.80
C THR A 97 -15.85 -2.72 -11.42
N ILE A 98 -15.41 -3.84 -12.01
CA ILE A 98 -14.07 -4.37 -11.73
C ILE A 98 -12.98 -3.38 -12.18
N ARG A 99 -13.16 -2.68 -13.32
CA ARG A 99 -12.25 -1.61 -13.74
C ARG A 99 -12.15 -0.49 -12.70
N LEU A 100 -13.27 -0.07 -12.11
CA LEU A 100 -13.25 0.92 -11.03
C LEU A 100 -12.53 0.40 -9.79
N VAL A 101 -12.69 -0.89 -9.44
CA VAL A 101 -11.94 -1.51 -8.33
C VAL A 101 -10.44 -1.39 -8.59
N TRP A 102 -9.97 -1.87 -9.75
CA TRP A 102 -8.56 -1.79 -10.14
C TRP A 102 -8.03 -0.37 -10.22
N MET A 103 -8.81 0.55 -10.82
CA MET A 103 -8.44 1.95 -10.94
C MET A 103 -8.32 2.61 -9.55
N GLY A 104 -9.30 2.40 -8.67
CA GLY A 104 -9.25 2.90 -7.29
C GLY A 104 -8.04 2.34 -6.55
N SER A 105 -7.82 1.03 -6.61
CA SER A 105 -6.68 0.37 -5.98
C SER A 105 -5.33 0.90 -6.48
N LEU A 106 -5.19 1.11 -7.79
CA LEU A 106 -3.99 1.69 -8.37
C LEU A 106 -3.79 3.13 -7.91
N ILE A 107 -4.84 3.96 -7.92
CA ILE A 107 -4.77 5.36 -7.48
C ILE A 107 -4.35 5.42 -6.00
N PHE A 108 -4.99 4.64 -5.12
CA PHE A 108 -4.67 4.63 -3.69
C PHE A 108 -3.23 4.18 -3.45
N ALA A 109 -2.81 3.07 -4.07
CA ALA A 109 -1.47 2.54 -3.91
C ALA A 109 -0.40 3.51 -4.46
N VAL A 110 -0.66 4.19 -5.59
CA VAL A 110 0.26 5.19 -6.14
C VAL A 110 0.37 6.42 -5.23
N ILE A 111 -0.74 6.87 -4.63
CA ILE A 111 -0.68 7.97 -3.63
C ILE A 111 0.16 7.56 -2.43
N LEU A 112 -0.02 6.33 -1.92
CA LEU A 112 0.72 5.80 -0.78
C LEU A 112 2.18 5.45 -1.11
N LEU A 113 2.50 5.19 -2.38
CA LEU A 113 3.88 4.97 -2.84
C LEU A 113 4.79 6.12 -2.41
N PHE A 114 4.29 7.36 -2.45
CA PHE A 114 5.04 8.57 -2.05
C PHE A 114 4.98 8.90 -0.55
N SER A 115 4.18 8.18 0.24
CA SER A 115 4.11 8.37 1.69
C SER A 115 5.33 7.77 2.38
N TYR A 116 5.87 8.43 3.40
CA TYR A 116 6.84 7.84 4.32
C TYR A 116 6.18 6.65 5.05
N PRO A 117 6.87 5.54 5.36
CA PRO A 117 6.24 4.42 6.06
C PRO A 117 5.93 4.82 7.52
N LEU A 118 4.67 5.19 7.75
CA LEU A 118 4.20 5.80 8.99
C LEU A 118 4.04 4.80 10.15
N THR A 119 3.87 3.52 9.84
CA THR A 119 3.51 2.46 10.81
C THR A 119 4.70 1.60 11.21
N ALA A 120 5.68 1.41 10.33
CA ALA A 120 6.80 0.51 10.54
C ALA A 120 8.07 1.01 9.83
N ILE A 121 9.24 0.72 10.41
CA ILE A 121 10.53 1.14 9.84
C ILE A 121 11.17 0.07 8.93
N ASP A 122 10.44 -1.02 8.67
CA ASP A 122 10.96 -2.21 7.97
C ASP A 122 11.57 -1.90 6.59
N LEU A 123 11.01 -0.96 5.84
CA LEU A 123 11.58 -0.57 4.54
C LEU A 123 13.04 -0.08 4.64
N PHE A 124 13.37 0.62 5.72
CA PHE A 124 14.72 1.13 5.97
C PHE A 124 15.68 -0.03 6.26
N ILE A 125 15.26 -0.99 7.09
CA ILE A 125 16.12 -2.11 7.46
C ILE A 125 16.40 -3.03 6.26
N TYR A 126 15.44 -3.23 5.36
CA TYR A 126 15.66 -4.00 4.12
C TYR A 126 16.77 -3.39 3.25
N ALA A 127 16.76 -2.07 3.12
CA ALA A 127 17.73 -1.36 2.31
C ALA A 127 19.14 -1.39 2.93
N ILE A 128 19.24 -1.28 4.25
CA ILE A 128 20.52 -1.36 4.96
C ILE A 128 21.11 -2.77 4.91
N ARG A 129 20.28 -3.79 5.14
CA ARG A 129 20.70 -5.20 5.09
C ARG A 129 21.23 -5.58 3.71
N SER A 130 20.51 -5.22 2.66
CA SER A 130 20.94 -5.48 1.28
C SER A 130 22.20 -4.70 0.89
N ARG A 131 22.39 -3.47 1.39
CA ARG A 131 23.66 -2.74 1.26
C ARG A 131 24.81 -3.45 1.98
N GLY A 132 24.57 -3.89 3.21
CA GLY A 132 25.49 -4.71 4.00
C GLY A 132 25.97 -5.93 3.23
N TRP A 133 25.02 -6.62 2.62
CA TRP A 133 25.28 -7.78 1.80
C TRP A 133 26.08 -7.44 0.55
N ALA A 134 25.63 -6.46 -0.22
CA ALA A 134 26.19 -6.12 -1.52
C ALA A 134 27.61 -5.50 -1.45
N LEU A 135 27.88 -4.67 -0.43
CA LEU A 135 29.13 -3.91 -0.33
C LEU A 135 30.15 -4.54 0.61
N TYR A 136 29.69 -5.23 1.65
CA TYR A 136 30.54 -5.73 2.73
C TYR A 136 30.51 -7.26 2.86
N GLY A 137 29.72 -7.96 2.04
CA GLY A 137 29.61 -9.42 2.12
C GLY A 137 28.97 -9.90 3.42
N LEU A 138 28.09 -9.08 4.01
CA LEU A 138 27.37 -9.35 5.26
C LEU A 138 25.96 -9.91 4.96
N PRO A 139 25.78 -11.25 4.87
CA PRO A 139 24.49 -11.85 4.54
C PRO A 139 23.42 -11.58 5.63
N PRO A 140 22.25 -11.00 5.28
CA PRO A 140 21.27 -10.53 6.26
C PRO A 140 20.73 -11.61 7.21
N LEU A 141 20.71 -12.87 6.76
CA LEU A 141 20.21 -14.01 7.53
C LEU A 141 21.13 -14.41 8.69
N SER A 142 22.40 -14.00 8.68
CA SER A 142 23.38 -14.39 9.70
C SER A 142 24.19 -13.23 10.26
N THR A 143 24.04 -12.01 9.74
CA THR A 143 24.77 -10.83 10.23
C THR A 143 23.80 -9.66 10.47
N PRO A 144 23.84 -9.05 11.66
CA PRO A 144 23.07 -7.85 11.95
C PRO A 144 23.74 -6.57 11.37
N PRO A 145 22.97 -5.49 11.18
CA PRO A 145 23.50 -4.21 10.66
C PRO A 145 24.61 -3.57 11.48
N GLU A 146 24.70 -3.81 12.79
CA GLU A 146 25.77 -3.28 13.66
C GLU A 146 27.19 -3.65 13.21
N LEU A 147 27.33 -4.70 12.40
CA LEU A 147 28.62 -5.12 11.83
C LEU A 147 29.04 -4.32 10.59
N LEU A 148 28.19 -3.43 10.07
CA LEU A 148 28.58 -2.49 9.02
C LEU A 148 29.65 -1.53 9.57
N PRO A 149 30.53 -0.99 8.70
CA PRO A 149 31.48 0.05 9.12
C PRO A 149 30.76 1.23 9.78
N THR A 150 31.31 1.74 10.88
CA THR A 150 30.75 2.90 11.59
C THR A 150 30.71 4.18 10.74
N SER A 151 31.51 4.23 9.68
CA SER A 151 31.51 5.29 8.67
C SER A 151 30.43 5.12 7.59
N ASP A 152 29.68 4.02 7.58
CA ASP A 152 28.62 3.81 6.59
C ASP A 152 27.48 4.82 6.82
N PRO A 153 27.08 5.58 5.79
CA PRO A 153 26.10 6.65 5.95
C PRO A 153 24.69 6.14 6.26
N TRP A 154 24.39 4.86 6.07
CA TRP A 154 23.05 4.31 6.30
C TRP A 154 22.92 3.59 7.64
N LEU A 155 23.99 3.43 8.41
CA LEU A 155 23.96 2.69 9.67
C LEU A 155 22.93 3.25 10.67
N GLY A 156 22.83 4.58 10.78
CA GLY A 156 21.86 5.24 11.65
C GLY A 156 20.39 5.01 11.27
N LEU A 157 20.13 4.56 10.04
CA LEU A 157 18.79 4.26 9.55
C LEU A 157 18.30 2.87 10.01
N ALA A 158 19.15 2.07 10.68
CA ALA A 158 18.77 0.72 11.12
C ALA A 158 17.81 0.75 12.33
N GLY A 159 17.74 1.88 13.03
CA GLY A 159 16.79 2.10 14.12
C GLY A 159 16.89 1.03 15.20
N GLU A 160 15.72 0.51 15.61
CA GLU A 160 15.62 -0.54 16.64
C GLU A 160 16.10 -1.93 16.17
N TRP A 161 16.37 -2.11 14.87
CA TRP A 161 16.76 -3.39 14.27
C TRP A 161 18.27 -3.51 14.01
N ILE A 162 19.07 -2.61 14.58
CA ILE A 162 20.52 -2.51 14.34
C ILE A 162 21.29 -3.77 14.76
N ASP A 163 20.84 -4.44 15.82
CA ASP A 163 21.46 -5.64 16.41
C ASP A 163 20.76 -6.95 15.97
N ALA A 164 19.78 -6.87 15.07
CA ALA A 164 18.96 -8.00 14.66
C ALA A 164 19.30 -8.50 13.24
N THR A 165 19.52 -9.81 13.11
CA THR A 165 19.53 -10.50 11.81
C THR A 165 18.14 -10.47 11.18
N SER A 166 18.07 -10.72 9.88
CA SER A 166 16.79 -10.75 9.18
C SER A 166 15.90 -11.91 9.64
N PRO A 167 14.64 -11.64 10.07
CA PRO A 167 13.65 -12.67 10.33
C PRO A 167 12.97 -13.17 9.04
N TYR A 168 13.27 -12.58 7.88
CA TYR A 168 12.60 -12.85 6.61
C TYR A 168 13.24 -14.03 5.87
N GLY A 169 12.48 -14.63 4.94
CA GLY A 169 12.95 -15.75 4.14
C GLY A 169 13.96 -15.32 3.05
N PRO A 170 14.83 -16.23 2.55
CA PRO A 170 15.86 -15.91 1.57
C PRO A 170 15.37 -15.24 0.29
N LEU A 171 14.14 -15.56 -0.14
CA LEU A 171 13.54 -14.95 -1.33
C LEU A 171 13.38 -13.43 -1.17
N TRP A 172 12.96 -12.97 0.01
CA TRP A 172 12.80 -11.54 0.28
C TRP A 172 14.14 -10.82 0.25
N GLU A 173 15.17 -11.40 0.89
CA GLU A 173 16.51 -10.82 0.90
C GLU A 173 17.10 -10.68 -0.52
N LEU A 174 16.84 -11.66 -1.39
CA LEU A 174 17.24 -11.59 -2.80
C LEU A 174 16.52 -10.47 -3.57
N ILE A 175 15.22 -10.27 -3.31
CA ILE A 175 14.45 -9.18 -3.90
C ILE A 175 15.00 -7.83 -3.43
N ALA A 176 15.27 -7.68 -2.12
CA ALA A 176 15.83 -6.47 -1.55
C ALA A 176 17.24 -6.18 -2.09
N LEU A 177 18.06 -7.22 -2.28
CA LEU A 177 19.37 -7.14 -2.92
C LEU A 177 19.25 -6.70 -4.40
N GLY A 178 18.28 -7.23 -5.15
CA GLY A 178 17.99 -6.78 -6.50
C GLY A 178 17.61 -5.29 -6.54
N ALA A 179 16.77 -4.84 -5.60
CA ALA A 179 16.44 -3.43 -5.45
C ALA A 179 17.66 -2.56 -5.13
N PHE A 180 18.60 -3.04 -4.31
CA PHE A 180 19.87 -2.35 -4.05
C PHE A 180 20.66 -2.12 -5.35
N TYR A 181 20.88 -3.17 -6.14
CA TYR A 181 21.63 -3.05 -7.39
C TYR A 181 20.95 -2.13 -8.40
N LEU A 182 19.63 -2.22 -8.55
CA LEU A 182 18.86 -1.34 -9.44
C LEU A 182 18.84 0.12 -8.96
N SER A 183 19.00 0.37 -7.65
CA SER A 183 19.03 1.72 -7.10
C SER A 183 20.32 2.50 -7.42
N GLY A 184 21.37 1.82 -7.88
CA GLY A 184 22.68 2.44 -8.10
C GLY A 184 23.31 3.02 -6.82
N GLY A 185 22.94 2.50 -5.65
CA GLY A 185 23.40 2.99 -4.35
C GLY A 185 22.66 4.22 -3.83
N SER A 186 21.54 4.61 -4.45
CA SER A 186 20.66 5.66 -3.92
C SER A 186 19.64 5.09 -2.95
N PHE A 187 19.71 5.52 -1.68
CA PHE A 187 18.81 5.05 -0.63
C PHE A 187 17.34 5.31 -0.99
N LEU A 188 17.02 6.54 -1.39
CA LEU A 188 15.65 6.92 -1.75
C LEU A 188 15.10 6.07 -2.91
N VAL A 189 15.91 5.84 -3.95
CA VAL A 189 15.49 5.01 -5.09
C VAL A 189 15.26 3.57 -4.64
N GLN A 190 16.11 3.03 -3.77
CA GLN A 190 15.93 1.69 -3.23
C GLN A 190 14.62 1.55 -2.45
N ILE A 191 14.28 2.52 -1.58
CA ILE A 191 13.01 2.49 -0.86
C ILE A 191 11.84 2.52 -1.83
N PHE A 192 11.88 3.38 -2.87
CA PHE A 192 10.83 3.38 -3.90
C PHE A 192 10.72 2.06 -4.65
N LEU A 193 11.84 1.40 -4.98
CA LEU A 193 11.84 0.09 -5.62
C LEU A 193 11.22 -0.99 -4.72
N LEU A 194 11.53 -0.99 -3.43
CA LEU A 194 10.92 -1.90 -2.45
C LEU A 194 9.40 -1.67 -2.33
N LYS A 195 8.96 -0.40 -2.27
CA LYS A 195 7.52 -0.07 -2.27
C LYS A 195 6.84 -0.44 -3.60
N LEU A 196 7.55 -0.34 -4.71
CA LEU A 196 7.05 -0.78 -6.01
C LEU A 196 6.85 -2.30 -6.05
N VAL A 197 7.77 -3.07 -5.46
CA VAL A 197 7.59 -4.52 -5.29
C VAL A 197 6.32 -4.82 -4.50
N GLY A 198 6.11 -4.14 -3.36
CA GLY A 198 4.90 -4.27 -2.55
C GLY A 198 3.63 -3.95 -3.34
N LEU A 199 3.60 -2.81 -4.04
CA LEU A 199 2.50 -2.39 -4.91
C LEU A 199 2.18 -3.46 -5.99
N LEU A 200 3.21 -3.98 -6.67
CA LEU A 200 3.03 -5.00 -7.71
C LEU A 200 2.51 -6.33 -7.12
N ALA A 201 3.00 -6.74 -5.95
CA ALA A 201 2.52 -7.92 -5.25
C ALA A 201 1.04 -7.75 -4.84
N TYR A 202 0.69 -6.59 -4.30
CA TYR A 202 -0.68 -6.22 -3.95
C TYR A 202 -1.64 -6.25 -5.15
N LEU A 203 -1.25 -5.64 -6.28
CA LEU A 203 -2.02 -5.72 -7.52
C LEU A 203 -2.14 -7.17 -8.02
N GLY A 204 -1.07 -7.95 -7.92
CA GLY A 204 -1.07 -9.39 -8.20
C GLY A 204 -2.10 -10.15 -7.36
N CYS A 205 -2.15 -9.87 -6.05
CA CYS A 205 -3.12 -10.45 -5.13
C CYS A 205 -4.56 -10.12 -5.52
N ILE A 206 -4.86 -8.87 -5.91
CA ILE A 206 -6.20 -8.50 -6.40
C ILE A 206 -6.59 -9.36 -7.61
N GLY A 207 -5.66 -9.55 -8.56
CA GLY A 207 -5.87 -10.40 -9.72
C GLY A 207 -6.11 -11.86 -9.37
N LEU A 208 -5.29 -12.43 -8.48
CA LEU A 208 -5.42 -13.82 -8.05
C LEU A 208 -6.74 -14.06 -7.29
N ILE A 209 -7.12 -13.14 -6.38
CA ILE A 209 -8.38 -13.21 -5.65
C ILE A 209 -9.56 -13.16 -6.61
N TYR A 210 -9.56 -12.20 -7.55
CA TYR A 210 -10.61 -12.08 -8.55
C TYR A 210 -10.75 -13.34 -9.41
N ARG A 211 -9.63 -13.86 -9.93
CA ARG A 211 -9.62 -15.08 -10.75
C ARG A 211 -10.07 -16.31 -9.97
N THR A 212 -9.64 -16.44 -8.72
CA THR A 212 -10.04 -17.55 -7.84
C THR A 212 -11.54 -17.50 -7.55
N LEU A 213 -12.09 -16.31 -7.25
CA LEU A 213 -13.52 -16.16 -7.03
C LEU A 213 -14.34 -16.36 -8.30
N LEU A 214 -13.85 -15.96 -9.47
CA LEU A 214 -14.50 -16.29 -10.74
C LEU A 214 -14.59 -17.80 -10.99
N LEU A 215 -13.69 -18.60 -10.43
CA LEU A 215 -13.72 -20.07 -10.54
C LEU A 215 -14.63 -20.71 -9.49
N LEU A 216 -14.56 -20.24 -8.24
CA LEU A 216 -15.21 -20.91 -7.10
C LEU A 216 -16.60 -20.34 -6.76
N GLN A 217 -16.76 -19.02 -6.82
CA GLN A 217 -17.95 -18.29 -6.39
C GLN A 217 -18.12 -17.01 -7.25
N PRO A 218 -18.49 -17.14 -8.54
CA PRO A 218 -18.49 -16.01 -9.49
C PRO A 218 -19.33 -14.82 -9.03
N ASN A 219 -20.42 -15.09 -8.31
CA ASN A 219 -21.30 -14.08 -7.74
C ASN A 219 -20.61 -13.17 -6.71
N TRP A 220 -19.53 -13.64 -6.09
CA TRP A 220 -18.75 -12.92 -5.09
C TRP A 220 -17.48 -12.27 -5.65
N ALA A 221 -17.14 -12.49 -6.93
CA ALA A 221 -15.85 -12.10 -7.48
C ALA A 221 -15.54 -10.61 -7.32
N ILE A 222 -16.51 -9.73 -7.60
CA ILE A 222 -16.32 -8.28 -7.47
C ILE A 222 -16.22 -7.89 -5.99
N VAL A 223 -17.19 -8.31 -5.17
CA VAL A 223 -17.29 -7.94 -3.75
C VAL A 223 -16.07 -8.45 -2.97
N GLY A 224 -15.71 -9.71 -3.16
CA GLY A 224 -14.56 -10.33 -2.48
C GLY A 224 -13.23 -9.73 -2.91
N SER A 225 -13.07 -9.39 -4.19
CA SER A 225 -11.87 -8.67 -4.66
C SER A 225 -11.80 -7.27 -4.06
N MET A 226 -12.90 -6.52 -4.06
CA MET A 226 -12.98 -5.19 -3.45
C MET A 226 -12.72 -5.22 -1.94
N ALA A 227 -13.20 -6.26 -1.24
CA ALA A 227 -12.98 -6.43 0.19
C ALA A 227 -11.49 -6.53 0.57
N PHE A 228 -10.65 -7.05 -0.34
CA PHE A 228 -9.19 -7.00 -0.20
C PHE A 228 -8.63 -5.69 -0.74
N ALA A 229 -8.99 -5.35 -1.99
CA ALA A 229 -8.40 -4.28 -2.77
C ALA A 229 -8.63 -2.88 -2.20
N TRP A 230 -9.73 -2.63 -1.49
CA TRP A 230 -10.06 -1.31 -0.96
C TRP A 230 -9.97 -1.26 0.57
N ASN A 231 -9.47 -2.32 1.21
CA ASN A 231 -9.28 -2.36 2.66
C ASN A 231 -8.15 -1.38 3.05
N PRO A 232 -8.42 -0.36 3.88
CA PRO A 232 -7.39 0.59 4.28
C PRO A 232 -6.16 -0.06 4.92
N LEU A 233 -6.33 -1.12 5.72
CA LEU A 233 -5.19 -1.82 6.34
C LEU A 233 -4.32 -2.53 5.30
N VAL A 234 -4.94 -3.17 4.31
CA VAL A 234 -4.16 -3.81 3.23
C VAL A 234 -3.36 -2.75 2.49
N LEU A 235 -3.96 -1.59 2.20
CA LEU A 235 -3.31 -0.49 1.49
C LEU A 235 -2.16 0.15 2.30
N PHE A 236 -2.32 0.32 3.62
CA PHE A 236 -1.26 0.85 4.48
C PHE A 236 -0.05 -0.07 4.60
N GLU A 237 -0.28 -1.39 4.50
CA GLU A 237 0.74 -2.43 4.68
C GLU A 237 1.24 -3.03 3.35
N SER A 238 0.89 -2.41 2.20
CA SER A 238 1.23 -2.88 0.84
C SER A 238 2.32 -2.09 0.14
#